data_AF-A0A0F8Y981-F1
#
_entry.id   AF-A0A0F8Y981-F1
#
_cell.length_a   1.000
_cell.length_b   1.000
_cell.length_c   1.000
_cell.angle_alpha   90.00
_cell.angle_beta   90.00
_cell.angle_gamma   90.00
#
_symmetry.space_group_name_H-M   'P 1'
#
loop_
_entity.id
_entity.type
_entity.pdbx_description
1 polymer ?
#
loop_
_entity_poly.entity_id
_entity_poly.type
_entity_poly.pdbx_seq_one_letter_code
_entity_poly.pdbx_strand_id
1 'polypeptide(L)'
;MKRQIHKRLPKDFVEDVLRTFSEEKISREQASEFLGLSRSELYWWREKYLASAKKKKDFKLYNREAKPTRFFPKEVQDFLHEELYYITRCEGRFKNKFNFSFLAEQAEKKFD
;
A
#
# COMPACT_ATOMS: atom_id res chain seq x y z
N MET A 1 -14.12 -3.58 11.99
CA MET A 1 -12.75 -3.68 11.45
C MET A 1 -12.79 -3.46 9.94
N LYS A 2 -12.12 -2.43 9.41
CA LYS A 2 -12.05 -2.16 7.97
C LYS A 2 -11.16 -3.24 7.33
N ARG A 3 -11.78 -4.21 6.67
CA ARG A 3 -11.06 -5.28 5.97
C ARG A 3 -10.41 -4.68 4.73
N GLN A 4 -9.09 -4.55 4.79
CA GLN A 4 -8.28 -4.11 3.65
C GLN A 4 -8.36 -5.17 2.57
N ILE A 5 -8.37 -4.75 1.31
CA ILE A 5 -8.10 -5.66 0.20
C ILE A 5 -6.75 -6.31 0.50
N HIS A 6 -6.77 -7.64 0.64
CA HIS A 6 -5.68 -8.42 1.25
C HIS A 6 -4.35 -8.32 0.49
N LYS A 7 -4.38 -7.79 -0.73
CA LYS A 7 -3.22 -7.43 -1.53
C LYS A 7 -3.34 -5.94 -1.85
N ARG A 8 -2.23 -5.19 -1.72
CA ARG A 8 -2.12 -3.78 -2.13
C ARG A 8 -2.18 -3.70 -3.66
N LEU A 9 -3.32 -4.04 -4.23
CA LEU A 9 -3.55 -4.02 -5.66
C LEU A 9 -3.63 -2.56 -6.13
N PRO A 10 -3.13 -2.27 -7.34
CA PRO A 10 -3.33 -0.96 -7.96
C PRO A 10 -4.82 -0.63 -8.00
N LYS A 11 -5.15 0.65 -7.76
CA LYS A 11 -6.54 1.13 -7.76
C LYS A 11 -7.26 0.78 -9.06
N ASP A 12 -6.59 1.04 -10.18
CA ASP A 12 -7.15 0.85 -11.52
C ASP A 12 -7.46 -0.62 -11.80
N PHE A 13 -6.58 -1.54 -11.36
CA PHE A 13 -6.83 -2.97 -11.44
C PHE A 13 -8.09 -3.37 -10.65
N VAL A 14 -8.27 -2.85 -9.44
CA VAL A 14 -9.46 -3.14 -8.64
C VAL A 14 -10.73 -2.61 -9.30
N GLU A 15 -10.68 -1.39 -9.84
CA GLU A 15 -11.81 -0.81 -10.57
C GLU A 15 -12.16 -1.62 -11.82
N ASP A 16 -11.17 -2.04 -12.60
CA ASP A 16 -11.38 -2.83 -13.82
C ASP A 16 -12.01 -4.19 -13.51
N VAL A 17 -11.55 -4.88 -12.46
CA VAL A 17 -12.14 -6.16 -12.03
C VAL A 17 -13.58 -5.95 -11.53
N LEU A 18 -13.84 -4.93 -10.72
CA LEU A 18 -15.19 -4.62 -10.23
C LEU A 18 -16.15 -4.20 -11.35
N ARG A 19 -15.66 -3.46 -12.35
CA ARG A 19 -16.41 -3.10 -13.55
C ARG A 19 -16.79 -4.35 -14.34
N THR A 20 -15.81 -5.18 -14.66
CA THR A 20 -15.98 -6.40 -15.45
C THR A 20 -16.90 -7.40 -14.73
N PHE A 21 -16.80 -7.52 -13.41
CA PHE A 21 -17.72 -8.31 -12.59
C PHE A 21 -19.14 -7.73 -12.58
N SER A 22 -19.27 -6.39 -12.52
CA SER A 22 -20.58 -5.73 -12.53
C SER A 22 -21.30 -5.86 -13.87
N GLU A 23 -20.55 -5.97 -14.96
CA GLU A 23 -21.02 -6.24 -16.33
C GLU A 23 -21.23 -7.75 -16.61
N GLU A 24 -21.11 -8.61 -15.60
CA GLU A 24 -21.30 -10.07 -15.70
C GLU A 24 -20.34 -10.77 -16.69
N LYS A 25 -19.23 -10.11 -17.05
CA LYS A 25 -18.21 -10.64 -17.97
C LYS A 25 -17.25 -11.63 -17.31
N ILE A 26 -17.16 -11.61 -15.98
CA ILE A 26 -16.39 -12.58 -15.18
C ILE A 26 -17.26 -13.14 -14.08
N SER A 27 -16.99 -14.38 -13.69
CA SER A 27 -17.72 -15.04 -12.60
C SER A 27 -17.33 -14.45 -11.24
N ARG A 28 -18.17 -14.73 -10.25
CA ARG A 28 -17.90 -14.38 -8.85
C ARG A 28 -16.60 -15.01 -8.37
N GLU A 29 -16.38 -16.28 -8.71
CA GLU A 29 -15.18 -17.05 -8.34
C GLU A 29 -13.93 -16.36 -8.90
N GLN A 30 -13.94 -15.99 -10.17
CA GLN A 30 -12.84 -15.30 -10.83
C GLN A 30 -12.57 -13.92 -10.19
N ALA A 31 -13.61 -13.13 -9.95
CA ALA A 31 -13.46 -11.82 -9.33
C ALA A 31 -12.94 -11.90 -7.88
N SER A 32 -13.42 -12.89 -7.10
CA SER A 32 -12.91 -13.18 -5.77
C SER A 32 -11.44 -13.60 -5.79
N GLU A 33 -11.03 -14.40 -6.78
CA GLU A 33 -9.64 -14.85 -6.93
C GLU A 33 -8.71 -13.68 -7.30
N PHE A 34 -9.08 -12.87 -8.29
CA PHE A 34 -8.30 -11.71 -8.73
C PHE A 34 -8.09 -10.68 -7.61
N LEU A 35 -9.12 -10.42 -6.81
CA LEU A 35 -9.06 -9.46 -5.72
C LEU A 35 -8.60 -10.07 -4.39
N GLY A 36 -8.53 -11.40 -4.30
CA GLY A 36 -8.28 -12.13 -3.06
C GLY A 36 -9.32 -11.83 -1.98
N LEU A 37 -10.59 -11.68 -2.36
CA LEU A 37 -11.69 -11.29 -1.48
C LEU A 37 -12.67 -12.43 -1.24
N SER A 38 -13.23 -12.48 -0.02
CA SER A 38 -14.38 -13.34 0.25
C SER A 38 -15.61 -12.89 -0.55
N ARG A 39 -16.58 -13.79 -0.73
CA ARG A 39 -17.84 -13.48 -1.43
C ARG A 39 -18.52 -12.23 -0.89
N SER A 40 -18.68 -12.13 0.43
CA SER A 40 -19.36 -11.00 1.07
C SER A 40 -18.63 -9.68 0.82
N GLU A 41 -17.30 -9.69 0.82
CA GLU A 41 -16.49 -8.51 0.55
C GLU A 41 -16.57 -8.08 -0.91
N LEU A 42 -16.58 -9.04 -1.84
CA LEU A 42 -16.75 -8.76 -3.26
C LEU A 42 -18.06 -8.01 -3.53
N TYR A 43 -19.18 -8.47 -2.97
CA TYR A 43 -20.47 -7.79 -3.13
C TYR A 43 -20.50 -6.40 -2.46
N TRP A 44 -19.89 -6.26 -1.28
CA TRP A 44 -19.77 -4.96 -0.62
C TRP A 44 -18.98 -3.96 -1.48
N TRP A 45 -17.90 -4.41 -2.11
CA TRP A 45 -17.10 -3.59 -3.03
C TRP A 45 -17.84 -3.26 -4.32
N ARG A 46 -18.59 -4.23 -4.88
CA ARG A 46 -19.46 -4.00 -6.04
C ARG A 46 -20.48 -2.90 -5.76
N GLU A 47 -21.16 -2.97 -4.62
CA GLU A 47 -22.16 -1.97 -4.23
C GLU A 47 -21.53 -0.58 -4.10
N LYS A 48 -20.36 -0.50 -3.46
CA LYS A 48 -19.60 0.76 -3.31
C LYS A 48 -19.14 1.31 -4.67
N TYR A 49 -18.72 0.45 -5.59
CA TYR A 49 -18.35 0.83 -6.96
C TYR A 49 -19.56 1.39 -7.72
N LEU A 50 -20.69 0.68 -7.71
CA LEU A 50 -21.93 1.13 -8.37
C LEU A 50 -22.45 2.44 -7.77
N ALA A 51 -22.37 2.62 -6.46
CA ALA A 51 -22.75 3.87 -5.81
C ALA A 51 -21.85 5.06 -6.21
N SER A 52 -20.56 4.80 -6.46
CA SER A 52 -19.60 5.82 -6.92
C SER A 52 -19.82 6.17 -8.40
N ALA A 53 -20.03 5.16 -9.24
CA ALA A 53 -20.37 5.30 -10.65
C ALA A 53 -21.66 6.09 -10.85
N LYS A 54 -22.73 5.77 -10.10
CA LYS A 54 -24.01 6.48 -10.16
C LYS A 54 -23.90 7.96 -9.75
N LYS A 55 -23.01 8.28 -8.82
CA LYS A 55 -22.78 9.65 -8.32
C LYS A 55 -21.77 10.44 -9.16
N LYS A 56 -21.20 9.85 -10.24
CA LYS A 56 -20.06 10.41 -11.00
C LYS A 56 -18.91 10.89 -10.09
N LYS A 57 -18.65 10.15 -9.00
CA LYS A 57 -17.57 10.45 -8.06
C LYS A 57 -16.48 9.41 -8.21
N ASP A 58 -15.23 9.84 -8.00
CA ASP A 58 -14.08 8.94 -7.98
C ASP A 58 -14.30 7.82 -6.96
N PHE A 59 -14.11 6.59 -7.42
CA PHE A 59 -14.15 5.45 -6.53
C PHE A 59 -12.94 5.48 -5.59
N LYS A 60 -13.23 5.50 -4.28
CA LYS A 60 -12.21 5.58 -3.23
C LYS A 60 -11.93 4.20 -2.64
N LEU A 61 -10.79 3.63 -3.02
CA LEU A 61 -10.30 2.35 -2.49
C LEU A 61 -9.86 2.47 -1.02
N TYR A 62 -9.22 3.57 -0.66
CA TYR A 62 -8.73 3.81 0.70
C TYR A 62 -9.26 5.15 1.23
N ASN A 63 -9.72 5.15 2.49
CA ASN A 63 -10.00 6.38 3.26
C ASN A 63 -8.71 6.95 3.87
N ARG A 64 -7.58 6.84 3.18
CA ARG A 64 -6.36 7.53 3.63
C ARG A 64 -6.37 8.89 2.95
N GLU A 65 -6.71 9.92 3.71
CA GLU A 65 -6.28 11.28 3.36
C GLU A 65 -4.77 11.19 3.11
N ALA A 66 -4.29 11.79 2.02
CA ALA A 66 -2.87 11.92 1.75
C ALA A 66 -2.28 12.79 2.87
N LYS A 67 -2.02 12.18 4.03
CA LYS A 67 -1.23 12.82 5.07
C LYS A 67 0.14 13.03 4.42
N PRO A 68 0.69 14.25 4.42
CA PRO A 68 2.06 14.44 4.01
C PRO A 68 2.89 13.45 4.83
N THR A 69 3.53 12.50 4.14
CA THR A 69 4.57 11.68 4.75
C THR A 69 5.51 12.67 5.41
N ARG A 70 5.90 12.47 6.68
CA ARG A 70 6.92 13.32 7.28
C ARG A 70 8.14 13.20 6.38
N PHE A 71 8.43 14.24 5.60
CA PHE A 71 9.60 14.27 4.74
C PHE A 71 10.75 14.72 5.62
N PHE A 72 11.81 13.91 5.64
CA PHE A 72 13.07 14.37 6.17
C PHE A 72 13.69 15.37 5.19
N PRO A 73 14.46 16.36 5.67
CA PRO A 73 15.32 17.15 4.80
C PRO A 73 16.16 16.22 3.92
N LYS A 74 16.44 16.64 2.68
CA LYS A 74 17.11 15.80 1.67
C LYS A 74 18.43 15.22 2.18
N GLU A 75 19.17 16.00 2.95
CA GLU A 75 20.45 15.61 3.56
C GLU A 75 20.32 14.43 4.53
N VAL A 76 19.29 14.45 5.38
CA VAL A 76 18.98 13.36 6.31
C VAL A 76 18.52 12.12 5.56
N GLN A 77 17.73 12.32 4.49
CA GLN A 77 17.27 11.23 3.63
C GLN A 77 18.44 10.55 2.91
N ASP A 78 19.35 11.32 2.32
CA ASP A 78 20.51 10.82 1.60
C ASP A 78 21.45 10.06 2.55
N PHE A 79 21.70 10.59 3.76
CA PHE A 79 22.47 9.88 4.80
C PHE A 79 21.85 8.53 5.19
N LEU A 80 20.54 8.50 5.45
CA LEU A 80 19.85 7.26 5.78
C LEU A 80 19.94 6.26 4.61
N HIS A 81 19.78 6.71 3.36
CA HIS A 81 19.91 5.81 2.21
C HIS A 81 21.32 5.23 2.06
N GLU A 82 22.37 6.01 2.31
CA GLU A 82 23.76 5.55 2.29
C GLU A 82 24.04 4.51 3.38
N GLU A 83 23.63 4.77 4.62
CA GLU A 83 23.80 3.85 5.75
C GLU A 83 23.02 2.54 5.54
N LEU A 84 21.77 2.64 5.09
CA LEU A 84 20.95 1.48 4.76
C LEU A 84 21.57 0.66 3.61
N TYR A 85 22.14 1.32 2.61
CA TYR A 85 22.83 0.67 1.49
C TYR A 85 24.09 -0.08 1.96
N TYR A 86 24.88 0.53 2.84
CA TYR A 86 26.07 -0.08 3.41
C TYR A 86 25.73 -1.34 4.23
N ILE A 87 24.73 -1.26 5.11
CA ILE A 87 24.31 -2.39 5.96
C ILE A 87 23.75 -3.54 5.12
N THR A 88 22.99 -3.24 4.06
CA THR A 88 22.35 -4.27 3.22
C THR A 88 23.32 -4.95 2.26
N ARG A 89 24.39 -4.26 1.81
CA ARG A 89 25.27 -4.75 0.74
C ARG A 89 26.70 -5.09 1.18
N CYS A 90 27.26 -4.42 2.18
CA CYS A 90 28.67 -4.55 2.55
C CYS A 90 28.91 -5.48 3.75
N GLU A 91 27.97 -5.61 4.68
CA GLU A 91 28.14 -6.51 5.83
C GLU A 91 27.19 -7.71 5.78
N GLY A 92 27.64 -8.78 5.11
CA GLY A 92 26.98 -10.09 5.17
C GLY A 92 26.78 -10.64 6.60
N ARG A 93 27.37 -10.01 7.62
CA ARG A 93 27.20 -10.30 9.06
C ARG A 93 25.88 -9.80 9.66
N PHE A 94 25.26 -8.74 9.11
CA PHE A 94 24.04 -8.14 9.67
C PHE A 94 22.76 -8.50 8.90
N LYS A 95 22.83 -9.54 8.05
CA LYS A 95 21.69 -10.05 7.29
C LYS A 95 20.50 -10.29 8.23
N ASN A 96 19.47 -9.45 8.11
CA ASN A 96 18.23 -9.46 8.91
C ASN A 96 18.31 -9.03 10.39
N LYS A 97 19.40 -8.38 10.85
CA LYS A 97 19.46 -7.77 12.19
C LYS A 97 19.76 -6.28 12.08
N PHE A 98 18.69 -5.50 11.90
CA PHE A 98 18.78 -4.04 11.85
C PHE A 98 18.77 -3.45 13.25
N ASN A 99 19.84 -2.79 13.68
CA ASN A 99 19.85 -2.05 14.94
C ASN A 99 19.44 -0.60 14.69
N PHE A 100 18.13 -0.36 14.67
CA PHE A 100 17.57 0.98 14.49
C PHE A 100 18.00 1.97 15.59
N SER A 101 18.31 1.48 16.79
CA SER A 101 18.78 2.32 17.89
C SER A 101 20.16 2.92 17.60
N PHE A 102 21.04 2.17 16.93
CA PHE A 102 22.37 2.66 16.55
C PHE A 102 22.29 3.74 15.46
N LEU A 103 21.43 3.54 14.46
CA LEU A 103 21.22 4.55 13.41
C LEU A 103 20.56 5.82 13.94
N ALA A 104 19.63 5.69 14.90
CA ALA A 104 19.03 6.83 15.57
C ALA A 104 20.10 7.64 16.34
N GLU A 105 20.97 6.96 17.10
CA GLU A 105 22.07 7.61 17.84
C GLU A 105 23.08 8.30 16.89
N GLN A 106 23.40 7.69 15.75
CA GLN A 106 24.27 8.32 14.75
C GLN A 106 23.62 9.52 14.05
N ALA A 107 22.32 9.45 13.80
CA ALA A 107 21.58 10.57 13.21
C ALA A 107 21.48 11.76 14.19
N GLU A 108 21.19 11.52 15.48
CA GLU A 108 21.21 12.55 16.52
C GLU A 108 22.60 13.22 16.59
N LYS A 109 23.67 12.44 16.66
CA LYS A 109 25.05 12.99 16.68
C LYS A 109 25.45 13.85 15.48
N LYS A 110 24.79 13.67 14.33
CA LYS A 110 25.16 14.31 13.06
C LYS A 110 24.25 15.47 12.69
N PHE A 111 23.02 15.49 13.22
CA PHE A 111 21.99 16.45 12.83
C PHE A 111 21.32 17.19 14.02
N ASP A 112 21.69 16.91 15.28
CA ASP A 112 21.48 17.79 16.45
C ASP A 112 22.72 18.66 16.75
#